data_AF-A0A4P9ZAI0-F1
#
_entry.id   AF-A0A4P9ZAI0-F1
#
_cell.length_a   1.000
_cell.length_b   1.000
_cell.length_c   1.000
_cell.angle_alpha   90.00
_cell.angle_beta   90.00
_cell.angle_gamma   90.00
#
_symmetry.space_group_name_H-M   'P 1'
#
loop_
_entity.id
_entity.type
_entity.pdbx_description
1 polymer ?
#
loop_
_entity_poly.entity_id
_entity_poly.type
_entity_poly.pdbx_seq_one_letter_code
_entity_poly.pdbx_strand_id
1 'polypeptide(L)'
;MSLDPQALQKLLLEMDSQLNKSRAELAICNAQLNRVDTNIRFVETADRNLRELVDLLDPVWRGVGRAFLKTETSEYLDQINKDRKEFLETHRLLKTKQHYLETTLENTIKSMSDVVGRK
;
A
#
# COMPACT_ATOMS: atom_id res chain seq x y z
N MET A 1 6.78 -35.12 -26.64
CA MET A 1 6.07 -34.08 -27.41
C MET A 1 6.95 -32.85 -27.43
N SER A 2 7.63 -32.57 -28.54
CA SER A 2 8.44 -31.36 -28.69
C SER A 2 7.50 -30.18 -28.89
N LEU A 3 7.54 -29.21 -27.98
CA LEU A 3 6.87 -27.91 -28.16
C LEU A 3 7.35 -27.28 -29.48
N ASP A 4 6.41 -26.81 -30.30
CA ASP A 4 6.71 -26.02 -31.49
C ASP A 4 7.56 -24.78 -31.09
N PRO A 5 8.74 -24.56 -31.69
CA PRO A 5 9.60 -23.42 -31.38
C PRO A 5 8.87 -22.06 -31.43
N GLN A 6 7.89 -21.90 -32.33
CA GLN A 6 7.10 -20.67 -32.43
C GLN A 6 6.15 -20.50 -31.24
N ALA A 7 5.52 -21.59 -30.79
CA ALA A 7 4.63 -21.57 -29.62
C ALA A 7 5.40 -21.25 -28.33
N LEU A 8 6.64 -21.75 -28.20
CA LEU A 8 7.53 -21.45 -27.07
C LEU A 8 7.93 -19.97 -27.04
N GLN A 9 8.29 -19.40 -28.19
CA GLN A 9 8.69 -18.00 -28.31
C GLN A 9 7.52 -17.05 -27.97
N LYS A 10 6.32 -17.37 -28.46
CA LYS A 10 5.11 -16.59 -28.15
C LYS A 10 4.80 -16.61 -26.65
N LEU A 11 4.90 -17.79 -26.01
CA LEU A 11 4.67 -17.94 -24.57
C LEU A 11 5.67 -17.13 -23.75
N LEU A 12 6.96 -17.13 -24.12
CA LEU A 12 7.98 -16.33 -23.43
C LEU A 12 7.72 -14.82 -23.55
N LEU A 13 7.25 -14.34 -24.70
CA LEU A 13 6.87 -12.93 -24.90
C LEU A 13 5.66 -12.53 -24.04
N GLU A 14 4.65 -13.40 -23.95
CA GLU A 14 3.49 -13.17 -23.10
C GLU A 14 3.86 -13.16 -21.61
N MET A 15 4.74 -14.06 -21.18
CA MET A 15 5.28 -14.09 -19.82
C MET A 15 6.08 -12.84 -19.48
N ASP A 16 6.92 -12.35 -20.40
CA ASP A 16 7.69 -11.11 -20.20
C ASP A 16 6.77 -9.89 -20.08
N SER A 17 5.73 -9.80 -20.91
CA SER A 17 4.72 -8.75 -20.83
C SER A 17 3.99 -8.78 -19.47
N GLN A 18 3.61 -9.96 -19.00
CA GLN A 18 2.95 -10.13 -17.70
C GLN A 18 3.90 -9.75 -16.54
N LEU A 19 5.15 -10.15 -16.63
CA LEU A 19 6.18 -9.86 -15.62
C LEU A 19 6.42 -8.34 -15.50
N ASN A 20 6.53 -7.64 -16.63
CA ASN A 20 6.68 -6.18 -16.65
C ASN A 20 5.47 -5.46 -16.03
N LYS A 21 4.25 -5.93 -16.31
CA LYS A 21 3.03 -5.39 -15.67
C LYS A 21 3.05 -5.60 -14.16
N SER A 22 3.33 -6.81 -13.69
CA SER A 22 3.40 -7.11 -12.25
C SER A 22 4.48 -6.29 -11.54
N ARG A 23 5.63 -6.03 -12.16
CA ARG A 23 6.66 -5.13 -11.62
C ARG A 23 6.15 -3.70 -11.48
N ALA A 24 5.49 -3.17 -12.51
CA ALA A 24 4.95 -1.82 -12.47
C ALA A 24 3.85 -1.67 -11.39
N GLU A 25 2.96 -2.64 -11.29
CA GLU A 25 1.92 -2.68 -10.26
C GLU A 25 2.51 -2.76 -8.85
N LEU A 26 3.57 -3.56 -8.66
CA LEU A 26 4.27 -3.67 -7.39
C LEU A 26 4.94 -2.34 -7.00
N ALA A 27 5.58 -1.65 -7.95
CA ALA A 27 6.18 -0.34 -7.70
C ALA A 27 5.12 0.69 -7.26
N ILE A 28 3.95 0.70 -7.91
CA ILE A 28 2.81 1.56 -7.52
C ILE A 28 2.30 1.18 -6.13
N CYS A 29 2.15 -0.12 -5.84
CA CYS A 29 1.69 -0.61 -4.55
C CYS A 29 2.64 -0.20 -3.42
N ASN A 30 3.94 -0.29 -3.62
CA ASN A 30 4.95 0.15 -2.66
C ASN A 30 4.91 1.67 -2.44
N ALA A 31 4.71 2.47 -3.50
CA ALA A 31 4.55 3.91 -3.37
C ALA A 31 3.28 4.27 -2.57
N GLN A 32 2.19 3.52 -2.74
CA GLN A 32 0.96 3.68 -1.96
C GLN A 32 1.18 3.29 -0.49
N LEU A 33 1.85 2.17 -0.21
CA LEU A 33 2.22 1.76 1.15
C LEU A 33 3.01 2.85 1.87
N ASN A 34 4.06 3.38 1.25
CA ASN A 34 4.88 4.44 1.83
C ASN A 34 4.06 5.70 2.19
N ARG A 35 3.06 6.05 1.38
CA ARG A 35 2.15 7.17 1.67
C ARG A 35 1.28 6.87 2.88
N VAL A 36 0.70 5.68 2.94
CA VAL A 36 -0.16 5.26 4.07
C VAL A 36 0.66 5.19 5.37
N ASP A 37 1.88 4.66 5.33
CA ASP A 37 2.80 4.63 6.48
C ASP A 37 3.12 6.04 6.99
N THR A 38 3.34 6.98 6.06
CA THR A 38 3.57 8.39 6.42
C THR A 38 2.34 9.00 7.09
N ASN A 39 1.13 8.72 6.57
CA ASN A 39 -0.12 9.20 7.16
C ASN A 39 -0.37 8.61 8.55
N ILE A 40 -0.09 7.31 8.76
CA ILE A 40 -0.18 6.66 10.07
C ILE A 40 0.74 7.36 11.07
N ARG A 41 2.02 7.56 10.71
CA ARG A 41 2.99 8.24 11.58
C ARG A 41 2.60 9.68 11.90
N PHE A 42 2.05 10.39 10.91
CA PHE A 42 1.56 11.76 11.10
C PHE A 42 0.41 11.79 12.12
N VAL A 43 -0.57 10.90 11.96
CA VAL A 43 -1.70 10.74 12.88
C VAL A 43 -1.25 10.36 14.29
N GLU A 44 -0.34 9.40 14.43
CA GLU A 44 0.20 8.99 15.74
C GLU A 44 0.95 10.13 16.43
N THR A 45 1.74 10.88 15.67
CA THR A 45 2.47 12.04 16.21
C THR A 45 1.51 13.16 16.60
N ALA A 46 0.48 13.41 15.79
CA ALA A 46 -0.55 14.41 16.10
C ALA A 46 -1.34 14.03 17.36
N ASP A 47 -1.80 12.78 17.48
CA ASP A 47 -2.52 12.27 18.68
C ASP A 47 -1.65 12.41 19.94
N ARG A 48 -0.38 11.99 19.88
CA ARG A 48 0.56 12.14 21.00
C ARG A 48 0.75 13.61 21.39
N ASN A 49 1.08 14.47 20.44
CA ASN A 49 1.34 15.88 20.72
C ASN A 49 0.09 16.58 21.28
N LEU A 50 -1.10 16.25 20.77
CA LEU A 50 -2.35 16.86 21.25
C LEU A 50 -2.64 16.47 22.70
N ARG A 51 -2.40 15.20 23.06
CA ARG A 51 -2.55 14.69 24.44
C ARG A 51 -1.55 15.29 25.42
N GLU A 52 -0.36 15.67 24.95
CA GLU A 52 0.68 16.29 25.78
C GLU A 52 0.42 17.78 26.02
N LEU A 53 -0.28 18.46 25.10
CA LEU A 53 -0.43 19.91 25.09
C LEU A 53 -1.75 20.42 25.66
N VAL A 54 -2.81 19.60 25.68
CA VAL A 54 -4.19 20.06 25.89
C VAL A 54 -4.97 19.07 26.76
N ASP A 55 -5.74 19.58 27.73
CA ASP A 55 -6.67 18.76 28.49
C ASP A 55 -7.88 18.35 27.63
N LEU A 56 -8.49 17.19 27.91
CA LEU A 56 -9.55 16.62 27.06
C LEU A 56 -10.79 17.52 26.85
N LEU A 57 -11.02 18.46 27.77
CA LEU A 57 -12.15 19.39 27.76
C LEU A 57 -11.84 20.73 27.08
N ASP A 58 -10.56 21.01 26.80
CA ASP A 58 -10.19 22.25 26.16
C ASP A 58 -10.51 22.22 24.67
N PRO A 59 -11.04 23.31 24.10
CA PRO A 59 -11.38 23.37 22.70
C PRO A 59 -10.14 23.61 21.83
N VAL A 60 -10.04 22.86 20.73
CA VAL A 60 -8.97 22.96 19.73
C VAL A 60 -9.50 23.48 18.39
N TRP A 61 -8.59 24.00 17.57
CA TRP A 61 -8.90 24.47 16.22
C TRP A 61 -8.56 23.41 15.19
N ARG A 62 -9.57 22.82 14.56
CA ARG A 62 -9.43 21.84 13.48
C ARG A 62 -9.42 22.55 12.12
N GLY A 63 -8.37 22.36 11.34
CA GLY A 63 -8.31 22.83 9.95
C GLY A 63 -9.21 22.00 9.02
N VAL A 64 -10.06 22.65 8.25
CA VAL A 64 -10.92 22.06 7.21
C VAL A 64 -10.69 22.82 5.90
N GLY A 65 -9.59 22.48 5.21
CA GLY A 65 -9.14 23.21 4.03
C GLY A 65 -8.57 24.58 4.39
N ARG A 66 -9.31 25.65 4.06
CA ARG A 66 -8.90 27.05 4.36
C ARG A 66 -9.55 27.62 5.62
N ALA A 67 -10.48 26.89 6.24
CA ALA A 67 -11.18 27.32 7.44
C ALA A 67 -10.68 26.56 8.67
N PHE A 68 -10.88 27.14 9.85
CA PHE A 68 -10.64 26.49 11.13
C PHE A 68 -11.94 26.42 11.91
N LEU A 69 -12.30 25.23 12.37
CA LEU A 69 -13.47 24.99 13.20
C LEU A 69 -13.03 24.76 14.64
N LYS A 70 -13.72 25.40 15.59
CA LYS A 70 -13.55 25.10 17.01
C LYS A 70 -14.23 23.77 17.31
N THR A 71 -13.49 22.82 17.85
CA THR A 71 -13.97 21.46 18.15
C THR A 71 -13.42 21.04 19.50
N GLU A 72 -14.16 20.22 20.25
CA GLU A 72 -13.64 19.67 21.49
C GLU A 72 -12.48 18.69 21.21
N THR A 73 -11.50 18.66 22.11
CA THR A 73 -10.34 17.78 21.98
C THR A 73 -10.76 16.31 21.92
N SER A 74 -11.75 15.90 22.71
CA SER A 74 -12.35 14.56 22.68
C SER A 74 -12.87 14.15 21.29
N GLU A 75 -13.71 14.97 20.68
CA GLU A 75 -14.28 14.74 19.35
C GLU A 75 -13.19 14.68 18.27
N TYR A 76 -12.18 15.56 18.37
CA TYR A 76 -11.07 15.56 17.42
C TYR A 76 -10.19 14.31 17.54
N LEU A 77 -9.89 13.87 18.77
CA LEU A 77 -9.14 12.63 19.02
C LEU A 77 -9.91 11.40 18.54
N ASP A 78 -11.24 11.37 18.71
CA ASP A 78 -12.08 10.29 18.18
C ASP A 78 -12.04 10.22 16.67
N GLN A 79 -12.05 11.37 15.99
CA GLN A 79 -11.91 11.42 14.54
C GLN A 79 -10.53 10.94 14.10
N ILE A 80 -9.45 11.43 14.72
CA ILE A 80 -8.08 10.98 14.45
C ILE A 80 -7.96 9.45 14.63
N ASN A 81 -8.60 8.90 15.67
CA ASN A 81 -8.60 7.45 15.91
C ASN A 81 -9.37 6.66 14.84
N LYS A 82 -10.45 7.21 14.29
CA LYS A 82 -11.16 6.61 13.15
C LYS A 82 -10.28 6.62 11.90
N ASP A 83 -9.70 7.77 11.57
CA ASP A 83 -8.80 7.91 10.41
C ASP A 83 -7.62 6.94 10.53
N ARG A 84 -7.04 6.79 11.72
CA ARG A 84 -5.98 5.79 11.98
C ARG A 84 -6.43 4.38 11.67
N LYS A 85 -7.63 3.98 12.10
CA LYS A 85 -8.16 2.63 11.82
C LYS A 85 -8.36 2.39 10.33
N GLU A 86 -8.84 3.39 9.60
CA GLU A 86 -9.00 3.32 8.14
C GLU A 86 -7.65 3.21 7.41
N PHE A 87 -6.64 3.97 7.83
CA PHE A 87 -5.29 3.85 7.29
C PHE A 87 -4.65 2.49 7.59
N LEU A 88 -4.84 1.95 8.80
CA LEU A 88 -4.34 0.62 9.17
C LEU A 88 -4.99 -0.48 8.33
N GLU A 89 -6.30 -0.42 8.09
CA GLU A 89 -6.97 -1.41 7.23
C GLU A 89 -6.51 -1.27 5.78
N THR A 90 -6.38 -0.05 5.26
CA THR A 90 -5.83 0.20 3.92
C THR A 90 -4.40 -0.34 3.79
N HIS A 91 -3.56 -0.12 4.81
CA HIS A 91 -2.21 -0.67 4.86
C HIS A 91 -2.22 -2.21 4.81
N ARG A 92 -3.10 -2.86 5.59
CA ARG A 92 -3.26 -4.33 5.59
C ARG A 92 -3.66 -4.88 4.22
N LEU A 93 -4.60 -4.23 3.55
CA LEU A 93 -5.04 -4.61 2.21
C LEU A 93 -3.92 -4.44 1.18
N LEU A 94 -3.19 -3.32 1.23
CA LEU A 94 -2.06 -3.07 0.35
C LEU A 94 -0.90 -4.05 0.60
N LYS A 95 -0.63 -4.42 1.86
CA LYS A 95 0.34 -5.47 2.21
C LYS A 95 -0.03 -6.82 1.63
N THR A 96 -1.31 -7.17 1.69
CA THR A 96 -1.83 -8.42 1.10
C THR A 96 -1.65 -8.40 -0.42
N LYS A 97 -1.97 -7.28 -1.07
CA LYS A 97 -1.74 -7.07 -2.50
C LYS A 97 -0.26 -7.13 -2.88
N GLN A 98 0.60 -6.49 -2.10
CA GLN A 98 2.05 -6.53 -2.28
C GLN A 98 2.55 -7.98 -2.28
N HIS A 99 2.18 -8.75 -1.25
CA HIS A 99 2.60 -10.14 -1.12
C HIS A 99 2.12 -11.03 -2.29
N TYR A 100 0.88 -10.81 -2.75
CA TYR A 100 0.35 -11.51 -3.92
C TYR A 100 1.15 -11.19 -5.20
N LEU A 101 1.48 -9.92 -5.43
CA LEU A 101 2.26 -9.48 -6.58
C LEU A 101 3.70 -10.01 -6.54
N GLU A 102 4.33 -10.02 -5.37
CA GLU A 102 5.66 -10.61 -5.14
C GLU A 102 5.66 -12.10 -5.46
N THR A 103 4.71 -12.85 -4.88
CA THR A 103 4.57 -14.30 -5.12
C THR A 103 4.29 -14.61 -6.60
N THR A 104 3.45 -13.82 -7.25
CA THR A 104 3.14 -13.97 -8.68
C THR A 104 4.36 -13.74 -9.55
N LEU A 105 5.16 -12.72 -9.23
CA LEU A 105 6.40 -12.40 -9.92
C LEU A 105 7.42 -13.54 -9.78
N GLU A 106 7.64 -14.03 -8.56
CA GLU A 106 8.53 -15.15 -8.29
C GLU A 106 8.11 -16.42 -9.04
N ASN A 107 6.83 -16.75 -9.02
CA ASN A 107 6.30 -17.91 -9.74
C ASN A 107 6.44 -17.77 -11.26
N THR A 108 6.30 -16.56 -11.80
CA THR A 108 6.46 -16.30 -13.24
C THR A 108 7.93 -16.42 -13.65
N ILE A 109 8.86 -15.89 -12.85
CA ILE A 109 10.32 -16.03 -13.07
C ILE A 109 10.73 -17.51 -13.01
N LYS A 110 10.24 -18.25 -12.02
CA LYS A 110 10.51 -19.68 -11.89
C LYS A 110 9.99 -20.45 -13.10
N SER A 111 8.75 -20.18 -13.52
CA SER A 111 8.15 -20.80 -14.70
C SER A 111 8.92 -20.48 -15.98
N MET A 112 9.38 -19.24 -16.19
CA MET A 112 10.24 -18.89 -17.34
C MET A 112 11.57 -19.65 -17.28
N SER A 113 12.17 -19.74 -16.09
CA SER A 113 13.45 -20.44 -15.89
C SER A 113 13.33 -21.93 -16.17
N ASP A 114 12.25 -22.58 -15.75
CA ASP A 114 11.98 -23.99 -16.04
C ASP A 114 11.77 -24.25 -17.53
N VAL A 115 11.12 -23.31 -18.23
CA VAL A 115 10.89 -23.40 -19.68
C VAL A 115 12.20 -23.25 -20.46
N VAL A 116 13.11 -22.37 -20.02
CA VAL A 116 14.41 -22.13 -20.66
C VAL A 116 15.45 -23.18 -20.27
N GLY A 117 15.41 -23.66 -19.03
CA GLY A 117 16.34 -24.63 -18.44
C GLY A 117 16.08 -26.09 -18.82
N ARG A 118 14.93 -26.43 -19.42
CA ARG A 118 14.68 -27.73 -20.06
C ARG A 118 15.37 -27.85 -21.44
N LYS A 119 16.67 -27.57 -21.48
CA LYS A 119 17.55 -27.93 -22.59
C LYS A 119 18.50 -29.04 -22.19
#